data_AF-A0A7C3GZQ6-F1
#
_entry.id   AF-A0A7C3GZQ6-F1
#
_cell.length_a   1.000
_cell.length_b   1.000
_cell.length_c   1.000
_cell.angle_alpha   90.00
_cell.angle_beta   90.00
_cell.angle_gamma   90.00
#
_symmetry.space_group_name_H-M   'P 1'
#
loop_
_entity.id
_entity.type
_entity.pdbx_description
1 polymer ?
#
loop_
_entity_poly.entity_id
_entity_poly.type
_entity_poly.pdbx_seq_one_letter_code
_entity_poly.pdbx_strand_id
1 'polypeptide(L)' 'MMEYKGYIAKVEFDNEGDVFHGEVIDLRDVITFQGQSVD' A
#
# COMPACT_ATOMS: atom_id res chain seq x y z
N MET A 1 2.45 -8.40 -2.84
CA MET A 1 1.96 -8.39 -1.44
C MET A 1 3.17 -8.23 -0.55
N MET A 2 3.15 -7.24 0.34
CA MET A 2 4.17 -7.06 1.37
C MET A 2 3.60 -7.50 2.71
N GLU A 3 4.37 -8.23 3.50
CA GLU A 3 3.98 -8.66 4.84
C GLU A 3 4.90 -8.02 5.87
N TYR A 4 4.32 -7.44 6.92
CA TYR A 4 5.07 -6.87 8.03
C TYR A 4 4.31 -7.07 9.34
N LYS A 5 4.92 -7.76 10.32
CA LYS A 5 4.29 -8.04 11.62
C LYS A 5 2.89 -8.66 11.51
N GLY A 6 2.66 -9.51 10.50
CA GLY A 6 1.37 -10.14 10.22
C GLY A 6 0.34 -9.23 9.54
N TYR A 7 0.69 -7.97 9.25
CA TYR A 7 -0.11 -7.11 8.38
C TYR A 7 0.24 -7.37 6.92
N ILE A 8 -0.78 -7.37 6.07
CA ILE A 8 -0.63 -7.59 4.63
C ILE A 8 -0.97 -6.28 3.92
N ALA A 9 -0.05 -5.81 3.07
CA ALA A 9 -0.28 -4.67 2.20
C ALA A 9 -0.39 -5.09 0.74
N LYS A 10 -1.39 -4.53 0.06
CA LYS A 10 -1.49 -4.50 -1.41
C LYS A 10 -0.99 -3.15 -1.88
N VAL A 11 -0.11 -3.15 -2.89
CA VAL A 11 0.45 -1.94 -3.49
C VAL A 11 0.24 -2.01 -4.99
N GLU A 12 -0.25 -0.92 -5.57
CA GLU A 12 -0.50 -0.76 -6.99
C GLU A 12 0.15 0.55 -7.46
N PHE A 13 0.64 0.58 -8.70
CA PHE A 13 1.21 1.79 -9.28
C PHE A 13 0.12 2.56 -10.04
N ASP A 14 -0.08 3.81 -9.67
CA ASP A 14 -0.94 4.76 -10.36
C ASP A 14 -0.10 5.48 -11.44
N ASN A 15 -0.35 5.12 -12.70
CA ASN A 15 0.35 5.71 -13.84
C ASN A 15 -0.06 7.16 -14.13
N GLU A 16 -1.26 7.59 -13.70
CA GLU A 16 -1.72 8.96 -13.92
C GLU A 16 -1.09 9.90 -12.88
N GLY A 17 -1.00 9.44 -11.63
CA GLY A 17 -0.38 10.17 -10.53
C GLY A 17 1.15 10.02 -10.41
N ASP A 18 1.77 9.07 -11.13
CA ASP A 18 3.17 8.67 -11.00
C ASP A 18 3.55 8.33 -9.55
N VAL A 19 2.66 7.59 -8.86
CA VAL A 19 2.80 7.23 -7.44
C VAL A 19 2.38 5.79 -7.17
N PHE A 20 2.96 5.19 -6.13
CA PHE A 20 2.48 3.92 -5.59
C PHE A 20 1.37 4.19 -4.59
N HIS A 21 0.21 3.58 -4.80
CA HIS A 21 -0.89 3.55 -3.86
C HIS A 21 -0.89 2.22 -3.10
N GLY A 22 -0.98 2.27 -1.78
CA GLY A 22 -0.99 1.09 -0.93
C GLY A 22 -2.18 1.06 0.03
N GLU A 23 -2.69 -0.14 0.27
CA GLU A 23 -3.75 -0.42 1.24
C GLU A 23 -3.32 -1.58 2.15
N VAL A 24 -3.55 -1.43 3.45
CA VAL A 24 -3.41 -2.54 4.42
C VAL A 24 -4.76 -3.27 4.50
N ILE A 25 -4.74 -4.56 4.17
CA ILE A 25 -5.92 -5.41 4.12
C ILE A 25 -6.07 -6.26 5.39
N ASP A 26 -7.23 -6.90 5.52
CA ASP A 26 -7.58 -7.77 6.66
C ASP A 26 -7.65 -7.04 8.02
N LEU A 27 -8.03 -5.76 7.96
CA LEU A 27 -8.28 -4.91 9.12
C LEU A 27 -9.76 -4.58 9.24
N ARG A 28 -10.20 -4.27 10.47
CA ARG A 28 -11.54 -3.71 10.73
C ARG A 28 -11.64 -2.22 10.40
N ASP A 29 -10.53 -1.62 9.99
CA ASP A 29 -10.39 -0.23 9.64
C ASP A 29 -9.60 -0.13 8.33
N VAL A 30 -9.60 1.04 7.69
CA VAL A 30 -8.93 1.27 6.41
C VAL A 30 -7.69 2.11 6.62
N ILE A 31 -6.54 1.59 6.21
CA ILE A 31 -5.27 2.32 6.20
C ILE A 31 -4.75 2.36 4.76
N THR A 32 -4.62 3.56 4.22
CA THR A 32 -4.05 3.81 2.89
C THR A 32 -2.79 4.68 2.97
N PHE A 33 -1.87 4.48 2.04
CA PHE A 33 -0.66 5.30 1.92
C PHE A 33 -0.30 5.53 0.44
N GLN A 34 0.49 6.57 0.20
CA GLN A 34 1.07 6.86 -1.11
C GLN A 34 2.57 7.07 -0.96
N GLY A 35 3.35 6.59 -1.92
CA GLY A 35 4.81 6.72 -1.95
C GLY A 35 5.32 6.94 -3.37
N GLN A 36 6.44 7.67 -3.49
CA GLN A 36 7.11 7.90 -4.77
C GLN A 36 8.12 6.79 -5.10
N SER A 37 8.71 6.17 -4.08
CA SER A 37 9.65 5.06 -4.24
C SER A 37 9.57 4.10 -3.04
N VAL A 38 10.32 3.00 -3.13
CA VAL A 38 10.39 1.93 -2.11
C VAL A 38 11.51 2.21 -1.08
N ASP A 39 12.22 3.33 -1.21
CA ASP A 39 13.37 3.69 -0.38
C ASP A 39 13.01 4.02 1.09
#